data_AF-A0A1H9RCF3-F1
#
_entry.id   AF-A0A1H9RCF3-F1
#
_cell.length_a   1.000
_cell.length_b   1.000
_cell.length_c   1.000
_cell.angle_alpha   90.00
_cell.angle_beta   90.00
_cell.angle_gamma   90.00
#
_symmetry.space_group_name_H-M   'P 1'
#
loop_
_entity.id
_entity.type
_entity.pdbx_description
1 polymer ?
#
loop_
_entity_poly.entity_id
_entity_poly.type
_entity_poly.pdbx_seq_one_letter_code
_entity_poly.pdbx_strand_id
1 'polypeptide(L)' 'MQVLVRDNNVEQALRVLKKKLQREGVFREMRMREAYEKPSVKRARQKAEAVSRQRKNARKQLQREGLLPGPKKKVVTR' A
#
# COMPACT_ATOMS: atom_id res chain seq x y z
N MET A 1 -11.94 10.07 8.25
CA MET A 1 -10.51 10.46 8.19
C MET A 1 -10.39 11.97 8.37
N GLN A 2 -9.60 12.47 9.33
CA GLN A 2 -9.41 13.91 9.57
C GLN A 2 -7.93 14.29 9.50
N VAL A 3 -7.63 15.47 8.97
CA VAL A 3 -6.28 16.07 8.94
C VAL A 3 -6.38 17.46 9.54
N LEU A 4 -5.65 17.68 10.63
CA LEU A 4 -5.53 18.99 11.27
C LEU A 4 -4.50 19.81 10.50
N VAL A 5 -4.88 21.01 10.08
CA VAL A 5 -3.96 21.99 9.47
C VAL A 5 -3.39 22.82 10.61
N ARG A 6 -2.05 22.92 10.67
CA ARG A 6 -1.35 23.80 11.61
C ARG A 6 -0.70 24.91 10.81
N ASP A 7 -0.66 26.11 11.38
CA ASP A 7 0.11 27.26 10.88
C ASP A 7 -0.24 27.66 9.43
N ASN A 8 -1.52 27.55 9.05
CA ASN A 8 -2.02 27.79 7.68
C ASN A 8 -1.29 27.00 6.56
N ASN A 9 -0.59 25.92 6.90
CA ASN A 9 0.14 25.12 5.92
C ASN A 9 -0.78 24.11 5.21
N VAL A 10 -1.58 24.62 4.29
CA VAL A 10 -2.60 23.86 3.54
C VAL A 10 -1.98 22.83 2.60
N GLU A 11 -0.90 23.18 1.90
CA GLU A 11 -0.28 22.28 0.92
C GLU A 11 0.30 21.02 1.56
N GLN A 12 0.96 21.17 2.71
CA GLN A 12 1.46 20.03 3.47
C GLN A 12 0.31 19.16 3.98
N ALA A 13 -0.78 19.78 4.45
CA ALA A 13 -1.96 19.05 4.90
C ALA A 13 -2.59 18.23 3.76
N LEU A 14 -2.70 18.78 2.54
CA LEU A 14 -3.18 18.06 1.36
C LEU A 14 -2.26 16.89 1.00
N ARG A 15 -0.94 17.06 1.10
CA ARG A 15 0.02 15.98 0.87
C ARG A 15 -0.12 14.85 1.89
N VAL A 16 -0.34 15.20 3.16
CA VAL A 16 -0.58 14.23 4.24
C VAL A 16 -1.91 13.51 4.02
N LEU A 17 -2.97 14.23 3.66
CA LEU A 17 -4.29 13.67 3.34
C LEU A 17 -4.17 12.65 2.21
N LYS A 18 -3.53 13.01 1.08
CA LYS A 18 -3.31 12.11 -0.05
C LYS A 18 -2.55 10.85 0.36
N LYS A 19 -1.49 10.99 1.16
CA LYS A 19 -0.74 9.82 1.68
C LYS A 19 -1.59 8.95 2.60
N LYS A 20 -2.45 9.52 3.44
CA LYS A 20 -3.37 8.75 4.30
C LYS A 20 -4.40 7.99 3.46
N LEU A 21 -5.05 8.63 2.49
CA LEU A 21 -6.00 7.97 1.57
C LEU A 21 -5.36 6.80 0.80
N GLN A 22 -4.11 6.97 0.37
CA GLN A 22 -3.36 5.91 -0.30
C GLN A 22 -3.02 4.73 0.64
N ARG A 23 -2.74 4.99 1.92
CA ARG A 23 -2.47 3.94 2.92
C ARG A 23 -3.73 3.18 3.29
N GLU A 24 -4.85 3.89 3.46
CA GLU A 24 -6.16 3.30 3.71
C GLU A 24 -6.65 2.51 2.48
N GLY A 25 -6.09 2.76 1.29
CA GLY A 25 -6.40 2.00 0.10
C GLY A 25 -7.75 2.38 -0.52
N VAL A 26 -8.33 3.53 -0.13
CA VAL A 26 -9.65 4.00 -0.58
C VAL A 26 -9.74 4.04 -2.10
N PHE A 27 -8.72 4.55 -2.79
CA PHE A 27 -8.68 4.56 -4.26
C PHE A 27 -8.64 3.16 -4.88
N ARG A 28 -8.03 2.18 -4.20
CA ARG A 28 -8.00 0.79 -4.65
C ARG A 28 -9.37 0.15 -4.47
N GLU A 29 -10.06 0.46 -3.38
CA GLU A 29 -11.43 0.00 -3.17
C GLU A 29 -12.41 0.60 -4.16
N MET A 30 -12.31 1.90 -4.43
CA MET A 30 -13.13 2.59 -5.43
C MET A 30 -13.01 1.87 -6.78
N ARG A 31 -11.78 1.65 -7.26
CA ARG A 31 -11.54 0.93 -8.53
C ARG A 31 -12.07 -0.50 -8.52
N MET A 32 -12.00 -1.21 -7.40
CA MET A 32 -12.54 -2.56 -7.28
C MET A 32 -14.07 -2.61 -7.27
N ARG A 33 -14.74 -1.49 -6.97
CA ARG A 33 -16.20 -1.38 -6.90
C ARG A 33 -16.82 -0.74 -8.15
N GLU A 34 -16.02 -0.26 -9.11
CA GLU A 34 -16.50 0.34 -10.36
C GLU A 34 -17.36 -0.63 -11.19
N ALA A 35 -17.08 -1.93 -11.14
CA ALA A 35 -17.82 -2.95 -11.86
C ALA A 35 -18.15 -4.15 -10.97
N TYR A 36 -19.24 -4.85 -11.30
CA TYR A 36 -19.59 -6.11 -10.65
C TYR A 36 -18.53 -7.17 -10.96
N GLU A 37 -17.95 -7.74 -9.91
CA GLU A 37 -17.04 -8.87 -10.00
C GLU A 37 -17.75 -10.14 -9.54
N LYS A 38 -17.77 -11.15 -10.40
CA LYS A 38 -18.36 -12.46 -10.07
C LYS A 38 -17.71 -13.04 -8.79
N PRO A 39 -18.47 -13.67 -7.87
CA PRO A 39 -17.93 -14.18 -6.60
C PRO A 39 -16.77 -15.17 -6.75
N SER A 40 -16.71 -15.94 -7.84
CA SER A 40 -15.59 -16.84 -8.13
C SER A 40 -14.29 -16.09 -8.41
N VAL A 41 -14.36 -14.99 -9.17
CA VAL A 41 -13.20 -14.15 -9.52
C VAL A 41 -12.71 -13.40 -8.27
N LYS A 42 -13.63 -12.86 -7.46
CA LYS A 42 -13.31 -12.26 -6.17
C LYS A 42 -12.54 -13.21 -5.24
N ARG A 43 -12.99 -14.47 -5.14
CA ARG A 43 -12.31 -15.51 -4.34
C ARG A 43 -10.91 -15.84 -4.86
N ALA A 44 -10.74 -15.97 -6.18
CA ALA A 44 -9.42 -16.23 -6.78
C ALA A 44 -8.44 -15.08 -6.52
N ARG A 45 -8.89 -13.83 -6.70
CA ARG A 45 -8.12 -12.61 -6.44
C ARG A 45 -7.69 -12.51 -4.98
N GLN A 46 -8.60 -12.74 -4.03
CA GLN A 46 -8.28 -12.72 -2.60
C GLN A 46 -7.23 -13.78 -2.23
N LYS A 47 -7.35 -15.01 -2.76
CA LYS A 47 -6.35 -16.07 -2.54
C LYS A 47 -4.97 -15.65 -3.09
N ALA A 48 -4.91 -15.13 -4.32
CA ALA A 48 -3.67 -14.67 -4.92
C ALA A 48 -3.02 -13.50 -4.15
N GLU A 49 -3.83 -12.56 -3.67
CA GLU A 49 -3.36 -11.45 -2.82
C GLU A 49 -2.82 -11.96 -1.48
N ALA A 50 -3.49 -12.91 -0.84
CA ALA A 50 -3.07 -13.49 0.44
C ALA A 50 -1.70 -14.20 0.29
N VAL A 51 -1.53 -15.03 -0.73
CA VAL A 51 -0.27 -15.71 -1.03
C VAL A 51 0.85 -14.68 -1.29
N SER A 52 0.57 -13.64 -2.07
CA SER A 52 1.54 -12.57 -2.35
C SER A 52 1.94 -11.81 -1.08
N ARG A 53 1.00 -11.54 -0.19
CA ARG A 53 1.27 -10.90 1.12
C ARG A 53 2.12 -11.79 2.02
N GLN A 54 1.81 -13.08 2.11
CA GLN A 54 2.58 -14.06 2.88
C GLN A 54 4.03 -14.14 2.38
N ARG A 55 4.23 -14.29 1.06
CA ARG A 55 5.57 -14.30 0.45
C ARG A 55 6.35 -13.02 0.75
N LYS A 56 5.70 -11.86 0.70
CA LYS A 56 6.32 -10.56 1.04
C LYS A 56 6.71 -10.49 2.51
N ASN A 57 5.89 -11.01 3.42
CA ASN A 57 6.18 -11.03 4.86
C ASN A 57 7.34 -11.97 5.18
N ALA A 58 7.34 -13.18 4.62
CA ALA A 58 8.44 -14.13 4.76
C ALA A 58 9.76 -13.53 4.25
N ARG A 59 9.76 -12.88 3.08
CA ARG A 59 10.94 -12.19 2.55
C ARG A 59 11.46 -11.10 3.51
N LYS A 60 10.56 -10.35 4.14
CA LYS A 60 10.94 -9.31 5.12
C LYS A 60 11.51 -9.92 6.40
N GLN A 61 10.98 -11.04 6.87
CA GLN A 61 11.50 -11.77 8.03
C GLN A 61 12.92 -12.27 7.75
N LEU A 62 13.14 -12.96 6.62
CA LEU A 62 14.46 -13.43 6.22
C LEU A 62 15.50 -12.31 6.04
N GLN A 63 15.06 -11.14 5.55
CA GLN A 63 15.92 -9.95 5.47
C GLN A 63 16.26 -9.39 6.87
N ARG A 64 15.33 -9.49 7.83
CA ARG A 64 15.57 -9.06 9.22
C ARG A 64 16.52 -10.01 9.94
N GLU A 65 16.40 -11.30 9.67
CA GLU A 65 17.26 -12.36 10.23
C GLU A 65 18.62 -12.46 9.54
N GLY A 66 18.87 -11.65 8.49
CA GLY A 66 20.16 -11.57 7.82
C GLY A 66 20.45 -12.67 6.79
N LEU A 67 19.50 -13.58 6.55
CA LEU A 67 19.64 -14.65 5.55
C LEU A 67 19.54 -14.16 4.10
N LEU A 68 18.99 -12.98 3.86
CA LEU A 68 18.86 -12.39 2.53
C LEU A 68 19.41 -10.96 2.48
N PRO A 69 20.18 -10.60 1.44
CA PRO A 69 20.62 -9.23 1.25
C PRO A 69 19.41 -8.31 1.05
N GLY A 70 19.46 -7.14 1.70
CA GLY A 70 18.48 -6.09 1.53
C GLY A 70 18.43 -5.58 0.08
N PRO A 71 17.29 -5.05 -0.38
CA PRO A 71 17.21 -4.47 -1.72
C PRO A 71 18.19 -3.30 -1.87
N LYS A 72 18.89 -3.22 -3.01
CA LYS A 72 19.82 -2.12 -3.32
C LYS A 72 19.09 -0.78 -3.22
N LYS A 73 19.67 0.19 -2.48
CA LYS A 73 19.11 1.54 -2.37
C LYS A 73 19.08 2.19 -3.75
N LYS A 74 17.92 2.69 -4.17
CA LYS A 74 17.82 3.47 -5.41
C LYS A 74 18.59 4.77 -5.23
N VAL A 75 19.61 4.99 -6.05
CA VAL A 75 20.31 6.28 -6.13
C VAL A 75 19.35 7.23 -6.82
N VAL A 76 18.78 8.18 -6.07
CA VAL A 76 17.98 9.25 -6.64
C VAL A 76 18.98 10.29 -7.14
N THR A 77 19.32 10.22 -8.43
CA THR A 77 19.99 11.32 -9.10
C THR A 77 19.05 12.53 -9.11
N ARG A 78 19.60 13.68 -8.74
CA ARG A 78 18.88 14.93 -8.47
C ARG A 78 18.17 15.46 -9.72
#